data_AF-A0A7R9DGN3-F1
#
_entry.id   AF-A0A7R9DGN3-F1
#
_cell.length_a   1.000
_cell.length_b   1.000
_cell.length_c   1.000
_cell.angle_alpha   90.00
_cell.angle_beta   90.00
_cell.angle_gamma   90.00
#
_symmetry.space_group_name_H-M   'P 1'
#
loop_
_entity.id
_entity.type
_entity.pdbx_description
1 polymer ?
#
loop_
_entity_poly.entity_id
_entity_poly.type
_entity_poly.pdbx_seq_one_letter_code
_entity_poly.pdbx_strand_id
1 'polypeptide(L)' 'MSKIFTPTNQIRLTNVAVVRMKKGGKRFEIACYRNKVVSWRNKAEKDIDEVLQTHTVFINVSKGQVAKKEDLVKA' A
#
# COMPACT_ATOMS: atom_id res chain seq x y z
N MET A 1 29.76 -3.88 -21.88
CA MET A 1 28.49 -3.70 -21.15
C MET A 1 27.88 -5.08 -20.93
N SER A 2 27.89 -5.56 -19.69
CA SER A 2 27.39 -6.89 -19.32
C SER A 2 25.87 -6.98 -19.55
N LYS A 3 25.45 -7.83 -20.50
CA LYS A 3 24.05 -8.21 -20.70
C LYS A 3 23.60 -9.07 -19.52
N ILE A 4 22.77 -8.52 -18.64
CA ILE A 4 22.10 -9.30 -17.59
C ILE A 4 21.07 -10.19 -18.30
N PHE A 5 21.30 -11.50 -18.30
CA PHE A 5 20.50 -12.51 -19.01
C PHE A 5 19.38 -13.12 -18.15
N THR A 6 19.26 -12.70 -16.89
CA THR A 6 18.16 -13.12 -16.02
C THR A 6 16.97 -12.18 -16.17
N PRO A 7 15.72 -12.67 -16.20
CA PRO A 7 14.56 -11.81 -16.13
C PRO A 7 14.68 -10.93 -14.89
N THR A 8 14.40 -9.63 -15.04
CA THR A 8 14.31 -8.72 -13.90
C THR A 8 13.27 -9.28 -12.95
N ASN A 9 13.66 -9.59 -11.70
CA ASN A 9 12.77 -10.04 -10.62
C ASN A 9 11.80 -8.91 -10.20
N GLN A 10 10.95 -8.48 -11.13
CA GLN A 10 9.95 -7.45 -10.89
C GLN A 10 8.71 -8.13 -10.31
N ILE A 11 8.64 -8.17 -8.99
CA ILE A 11 7.45 -8.65 -8.27
C ILE A 11 6.35 -7.61 -8.45
N ARG A 12 5.39 -7.91 -9.31
CA ARG A 12 4.18 -7.09 -9.50
C ARG A 12 3.11 -7.61 -8.55
N LEU A 13 2.73 -6.78 -7.59
CA LEU A 13 1.58 -7.03 -6.72
C LEU A 13 0.29 -6.84 -7.54
N THR A 14 -0.17 -7.90 -8.21
CA THR A 14 -1.31 -7.85 -9.17
C THR A 14 -2.69 -7.87 -8.50
N ASN A 15 -2.78 -8.35 -7.25
CA ASN A 15 -4.06 -8.60 -6.58
C ASN A 15 -4.33 -7.65 -5.41
N VAL A 16 -3.87 -6.40 -5.51
CA VAL A 16 -3.88 -5.45 -4.40
C VAL A 16 -4.65 -4.20 -4.79
N ALA A 17 -5.58 -3.80 -3.93
CA ALA A 17 -6.22 -2.49 -4.00
C ALA A 17 -5.36 -1.47 -3.24
N VAL A 18 -5.30 -0.25 -3.77
CA VAL A 18 -4.62 0.86 -3.14
C VAL A 18 -5.65 1.85 -2.63
N VAL A 19 -5.66 2.08 -1.32
CA VAL A 19 -6.43 3.18 -0.72
C VAL A 19 -5.48 4.35 -0.49
N ARG A 20 -5.86 5.53 -0.99
CA ARG A 20 -5.06 6.76 -0.93
C ARG A 20 -5.69 7.77 0.01
N MET A 21 -4.86 8.39 0.84
CA MET A 21 -5.19 9.55 1.67
C MET A 21 -4.20 10.68 1.41
N LYS A 22 -4.67 11.93 1.40
CA LYS A 22 -3.82 13.12 1.28
C LYS A 22 -3.98 13.96 2.55
N LYS A 23 -2.89 14.19 3.29
CA LYS A 23 -2.89 14.95 4.54
C LYS A 23 -1.53 15.65 4.71
N GLY A 24 -1.50 16.85 5.28
CA GLY A 24 -0.24 17.60 5.52
C GLY A 24 0.60 17.84 4.26
N GLY A 25 -0.05 18.00 3.09
CA GLY A 25 0.63 18.15 1.79
C GLY A 25 1.24 16.87 1.21
N LYS A 26 1.21 15.75 1.95
CA LYS A 26 1.76 14.46 1.52
C LYS A 26 0.66 13.48 1.13
N ARG A 27 1.02 12.50 0.29
CA ARG A 27 0.15 11.40 -0.13
C ARG A 27 0.59 10.14 0.58
N PHE A 28 -0.36 9.45 1.19
CA PHE A 28 -0.18 8.18 1.84
C PHE A 28 -1.09 7.15 1.18
N GLU A 29 -0.56 5.96 1.02
CA GLU A 29 -1.17 4.84 0.33
C GLU A 29 -1.00 3.58 1.17
N ILE A 30 -2.03 2.74 1.19
CA ILE A 30 -2.02 1.45 1.87
C ILE A 30 -2.42 0.34 0.91
N ALA A 31 -1.80 -0.83 1.10
CA ALA A 31 -2.08 -2.06 0.37
C ALA A 31 -3.18 -2.85 1.08
N CYS A 32 -4.28 -3.11 0.38
CA CYS A 32 -5.47 -3.75 0.94
C CYS A 32 -6.19 -4.63 -0.08
N TYR A 33 -7.08 -5.50 0.40
CA TYR A 33 -7.88 -6.35 -0.48
C TYR A 33 -9.14 -5.64 -0.97
N ARG A 34 -9.39 -5.62 -2.29
CA ARG A 34 -10.49 -4.84 -2.91
C ARG A 34 -11.86 -5.10 -2.29
N ASN A 35 -12.22 -6.37 -2.07
CA ASN A 35 -13.53 -6.75 -1.53
C ASN A 35 -13.67 -6.33 -0.06
N LYS A 36 -12.59 -6.49 0.70
CA LYS A 36 -12.55 -6.19 2.14
C LYS A 36 -12.65 -4.68 2.43
N VAL A 37 -12.09 -3.83 1.57
CA VAL A 37 -12.18 -2.36 1.70
C VAL A 37 -13.64 -1.88 1.67
N VAL A 38 -14.48 -2.47 0.81
CA VAL A 38 -15.90 -2.09 0.74
C VAL A 38 -16.64 -2.50 2.01
N SER A 39 -16.40 -3.73 2.48
CA SER A 39 -16.95 -4.23 3.75
C SER A 39 -16.52 -3.38 4.96
N TRP A 40 -15.25 -2.95 4.99
CA TRP A 40 -14.72 -2.06 6.03
C TRP A 40 -15.42 -0.70 6.06
N ARG A 41 -15.66 -0.09 4.88
CA ARG A 41 -16.41 1.18 4.79
C ARG A 41 -17.85 1.04 5.25
N ASN A 42 -18.45 -0.12 5.03
CA ASN A 42 -19.81 -0.45 5.47
C ASN A 42 -19.86 -0.88 6.95
N LYS A 43 -18.73 -0.87 7.67
CA LYS A 43 -18.61 -1.31 9.08
C LYS A 43 -19.04 -2.77 9.32
N ALA A 44 -19.01 -3.60 8.27
CA ALA A 44 -19.40 -5.00 8.34
C ALA A 44 -18.27 -5.87 8.93
N GLU A 45 -17.01 -5.53 8.63
CA GLU A 45 -15.83 -6.16 9.23
C GLU A 45 -15.21 -5.27 10.30
N LYS A 46 -14.79 -5.89 11.41
CA LYS A 46 -14.16 -5.21 12.56
C LYS A 46 -12.66 -5.45 12.63
N ASP A 47 -12.16 -6.49 11.98
CA ASP A 47 -10.75 -6.87 12.03
C ASP A 47 -10.00 -6.27 10.84
N ILE A 48 -9.13 -5.31 11.13
CA ILE A 48 -8.38 -4.56 10.10
C ILE A 48 -7.29 -5.42 9.45
N ASP A 49 -6.83 -6.46 10.15
CA ASP A 49 -5.80 -7.40 9.71
C ASP A 49 -6.27 -8.25 8.54
N GLU A 50 -7.59 -8.48 8.42
CA GLU A 50 -8.17 -9.17 7.25
C GLU A 50 -8.34 -8.24 6.04
N VAL A 51 -8.33 -6.93 6.27
CA VAL A 51 -8.53 -5.91 5.23
C VAL A 51 -7.21 -5.50 4.60
N LEU A 52 -6.17 -5.36 5.42
CA LEU A 52 -4.84 -4.93 5.01
C LEU A 52 -3.99 -6.12 4.56
N GLN A 53 -3.21 -5.92 3.51
CA GLN A 53 -2.22 -6.93 3.11
C GLN A 53 -0.90 -6.75 3.86
N THR A 54 -0.55 -5.50 4.17
CA THR A 54 0.61 -5.15 4.98
C THR A 54 0.27 -3.98 5.90
N HIS A 55 0.80 -3.99 7.12
CA HIS A 55 0.62 -2.91 8.12
C HIS A 55 1.56 -1.72 7.87
N THR A 56 2.20 -1.68 6.70
CA THR A 56 3.12 -0.64 6.29
C THR A 56 2.39 0.42 5.48
N VAL A 57 2.62 1.69 5.85
CA VAL A 57 2.11 2.83 5.09
C VAL A 57 3.14 3.21 4.03
N PHE A 58 2.67 3.34 2.80
CA PHE A 58 3.48 3.72 1.66
C PHE A 58 3.19 5.17 1.25
N ILE A 59 4.15 5.82 0.61
CA ILE A 59 3.91 7.04 -0.18
C ILE A 59 3.42 6.64 -1.58
N ASN A 60 3.94 5.51 -2.08
CA ASN A 60 3.55 4.94 -3.35
C ASN A 60 3.65 3.41 -3.30
N VAL A 61 2.51 2.72 -3.33
CA VAL A 61 2.47 1.25 -3.26
C VAL A 61 3.05 0.63 -4.54
N SER A 62 2.75 1.20 -5.72
CA SER A 62 3.25 0.66 -7.00
C SER A 62 4.77 0.73 -7.15
N LYS A 63 5.41 1.71 -6.49
CA LYS A 63 6.88 1.86 -6.45
C LYS A 63 7.52 1.22 -5.21
N GLY A 64 6.73 0.70 -4.28
CA GLY A 64 7.22 0.18 -3.00
C GLY A 64 7.84 1.23 -2.09
N GLN A 65 7.52 2.52 -2.27
CA GLN A 65 8.12 3.60 -1.49
C GLN A 65 7.40 3.72 -0.15
N VAL A 66 8.06 3.32 0.93
CA VAL A 66 7.51 3.36 2.30
C VAL A 66 7.53 4.79 2.83
N ALA A 67 6.50 5.18 3.59
CA ALA A 67 6.46 6.46 4.29
C ALA A 67 7.42 6.44 5.49
N LYS A 68 8.20 7.51 5.66
CA LYS A 68 9.06 7.65 6.83
C LYS A 68 8.22 7.93 8.07
N LYS A 69 8.64 7.41 9.24
CA LYS A 69 7.96 7.65 10.52
C LYS A 69 7.78 9.15 10.81
N GLU A 70 8.77 9.97 10.50
CA GLU A 70 8.68 11.43 10.66
C GLU A 70 7.55 12.06 9.84
N ASP A 71 7.33 11.56 8.62
CA ASP A 71 6.28 12.06 7.74
C ASP A 71 4.90 11.64 8.22
N LEU A 72 4.79 10.47 8.85
CA LEU A 72 3.57 9.95 9.45
C LEU A 72 3.17 10.72 10.70
N VAL A 73 4.15 11.10 11.55
CA VAL A 73 3.88 11.85 12.79
C VAL A 73 3.57 13.32 12.49
N LYS A 74 4.19 13.91 11.47
CA LYS A 74 4.00 15.33 11.10
C LYS A 74 2.73 15.59 10.27
N ALA A 75 2.08 14.56 9.72
CA ALA A 75 0.94 14.70 8.80
C ALA A 75 -0.41 14.74 9.51
#